data_AF-A0A2A7MIH6-F1
#
_entry.id   AF-A0A2A7MIH6-F1
#
_cell.length_a   1.000
_cell.length_b   1.000
_cell.length_c   1.000
_cell.angle_alpha   90.00
_cell.angle_beta   90.00
_cell.angle_gamma   90.00
#
_symmetry.space_group_name_H-M   'P 1'
#
loop_
_entity.id
_entity.type
_entity.pdbx_description
1 polymer ?
#
loop_
_entity_poly.entity_id
_entity_poly.type
_entity_poly.pdbx_seq_one_letter_code
_entity_poly.pdbx_strand_id
1 'polypeptide(L)' 'MPTGTKLETALASAKGLAADMKTFSLDTDNQEAKQMFDQLATTMDSVEQQIQSRLDFVKQEEPQYNN' A
#
# COMPACT_ATOMS: atom_id res chain seq x y z
N MET A 1 -4.64 2.87 -20.05
CA MET A 1 -4.90 2.46 -18.65
C MET A 1 -5.44 3.67 -17.90
N PRO A 2 -6.70 3.65 -17.44
CA PRO A 2 -7.34 4.74 -16.68
C PRO A 2 -6.58 5.09 -15.40
N THR A 3 -6.86 6.27 -14.82
CA THR A 3 -6.17 6.71 -13.59
C THR A 3 -6.56 5.82 -12.42
N GLY A 4 -7.83 5.42 -12.32
CA GLY A 4 -8.30 4.47 -11.30
C GLY A 4 -7.53 3.15 -11.33
N THR A 5 -7.37 2.54 -12.52
CA THR A 5 -6.62 1.28 -12.68
C THR A 5 -5.15 1.40 -12.29
N LYS A 6 -4.50 2.55 -12.56
CA LYS A 6 -3.12 2.80 -12.12
C LYS A 6 -3.03 2.89 -10.60
N LEU A 7 -4.00 3.55 -9.96
CA LEU A 7 -4.07 3.67 -8.50
C LEU A 7 -4.37 2.33 -7.83
N GLU A 8 -5.24 1.51 -8.39
CA GLU A 8 -5.49 0.13 -7.93
C GLU A 8 -4.22 -0.72 -7.97
N THR A 9 -3.47 -0.63 -9.07
CA THR A 9 -2.19 -1.34 -9.21
C THR A 9 -1.18 -0.86 -8.17
N ALA A 10 -1.05 0.46 -7.98
CA ALA A 10 -0.14 1.03 -6.97
C ALA A 10 -0.53 0.62 -5.55
N LEU A 11 -1.83 0.61 -5.23
CA LEU A 11 -2.34 0.18 -3.93
C LEU A 11 -2.04 -1.31 -3.67
N ALA A 12 -2.20 -2.17 -4.68
CA ALA A 12 -1.86 -3.58 -4.56
C ALA A 12 -0.36 -3.79 -4.32
N SER A 13 0.49 -3.05 -5.02
CA SER A 13 1.94 -3.09 -4.80
C SER A 13 2.33 -2.61 -3.41
N ALA A 14 1.71 -1.54 -2.89
CA ALA A 14 1.96 -1.05 -1.54
C ALA A 14 1.60 -2.10 -0.48
N LYS A 15 0.44 -2.75 -0.63
CA LYS A 15 0.00 -3.88 0.23
C LYS A 15 0.97 -5.06 0.21
N GLY A 16 1.45 -5.42 -0.98
CA GLY A 16 2.46 -6.47 -1.14
C GLY A 16 3.74 -6.11 -0.38
N LEU A 17 4.25 -4.89 -0.58
CA LEU A 17 5.45 -4.43 0.09
C LEU A 17 5.29 -4.35 1.61
N ALA A 18 4.12 -3.91 2.12
CA ALA A 18 3.82 -3.91 3.55
C ALA A 18 3.86 -5.32 4.15
N ALA A 19 3.31 -6.31 3.44
CA ALA A 19 3.35 -7.71 3.84
C ALA A 19 4.79 -8.28 3.82
N ASP A 20 5.58 -7.92 2.82
CA ASP A 20 7.00 -8.29 2.75
C ASP A 20 7.78 -7.73 3.94
N MET A 21 7.58 -6.45 4.30
CA MET A 21 8.23 -5.85 5.46
C MET A 21 7.84 -6.56 6.76
N LYS A 22 6.55 -6.89 6.95
CA LYS A 22 6.08 -7.66 8.12
C LYS A 22 6.75 -9.03 8.16
N THR A 23 6.88 -9.71 7.02
CA THR A 23 7.56 -11.00 6.92
C THR A 23 9.04 -10.89 7.26
N PHE A 24 9.75 -9.89 6.73
CA PHE A 24 11.17 -9.69 7.01
C PHE A 24 11.43 -9.36 8.49
N SER A 25 10.52 -8.64 9.15
CA SER A 25 10.57 -8.41 10.60
C SER A 25 10.42 -9.71 11.41
N LEU A 26 9.63 -10.67 10.93
CA LEU A 26 9.46 -11.97 11.57
C LEU A 26 10.67 -12.89 11.35
N ASP A 27 11.26 -12.85 10.15
CA ASP A 27 12.35 -13.74 9.74
C ASP A 27 13.74 -13.30 10.24
N THR A 28 13.90 -12.03 10.62
CA THR A 28 15.20 -11.50 11.06
C THR A 28 15.46 -11.69 12.56
N ASP A 29 16.65 -12.19 12.89
CA ASP A 29 17.15 -12.26 14.27
C ASP A 29 17.80 -10.95 14.75
N ASN A 30 18.07 -10.01 13.83
CA ASN A 30 18.69 -8.74 14.17
C ASN A 30 17.62 -7.76 14.71
N GLN A 31 17.77 -7.32 15.96
CA GLN A 31 16.79 -6.46 16.64
C GLN A 31 16.63 -5.08 15.99
N GLU A 32 17.69 -4.49 15.45
CA GLU A 32 17.63 -3.20 14.76
C GLU A 32 16.90 -3.34 13.42
N ALA A 33 17.20 -4.41 12.67
CA ALA A 33 16.51 -4.71 11.41
C ALA A 33 15.02 -4.99 11.63
N LYS A 34 14.67 -5.70 12.71
CA LYS A 34 13.28 -5.93 13.11
C LYS A 34 12.53 -4.61 13.27
N GLN A 35 13.07 -3.70 14.08
CA GLN A 35 12.45 -2.38 14.29
C GLN A 35 12.35 -1.57 12.99
N MET A 36 13.38 -1.62 12.15
CA MET A 36 13.36 -0.97 10.84
C MET A 36 12.23 -1.51 9.96
N PHE A 37 12.08 -2.83 9.83
CA PHE A 37 11.02 -3.44 9.03
C PHE A 37 9.62 -3.16 9.58
N ASP A 38 9.44 -3.17 10.91
CA ASP A 38 8.17 -2.78 11.54
C ASP A 38 7.80 -1.32 11.24
N GLN A 39 8.78 -0.40 11.26
CA GLN A 39 8.57 1.00 10.91
C GLN A 39 8.24 1.18 9.42
N LEU A 40 8.91 0.43 8.54
CA LEU A 40 8.60 0.45 7.10
C LEU A 40 7.20 -0.08 6.83
N ALA A 41 6.79 -1.17 7.49
CA ALA A 41 5.43 -1.70 7.40
C ALA A 41 4.39 -0.65 7.83
N THR A 42 4.62 0.04 8.96
CA THR A 42 3.74 1.12 9.44
C THR A 42 3.69 2.30 8.46
N THR A 43 4.82 2.62 7.83
CA THR A 43 4.88 3.66 6.80
C THR A 43 4.04 3.26 5.58
N MET A 44 4.10 1.99 5.17
CA MET A 44 3.29 1.49 4.07
C MET A 44 1.79 1.53 4.39
N ASP A 45 1.37 1.21 5.62
CA ASP A 45 -0.04 1.33 6.02
C ASP A 45 -0.56 2.78 5.81
N SER A 46 0.28 3.81 6.06
CA SER A 46 -0.07 5.21 5.79
C SER A 46 -0.12 5.55 4.29
N VAL A 47 0.81 5.01 3.50
CA VAL A 47 0.81 5.16 2.04
C VAL A 47 -0.44 4.52 1.43
N GLU A 48 -0.82 3.33 1.87
CA GLU A 48 -2.03 2.64 1.44
C GLU A 48 -3.29 3.48 1.69
N GLN A 49 -3.42 4.07 2.89
CA GLN A 49 -4.57 4.93 3.22
C GLN A 49 -4.67 6.15 2.29
N GLN A 50 -3.53 6.78 1.97
CA GLN A 50 -3.51 7.93 1.07
C GLN A 50 -3.87 7.55 -0.37
N ILE A 51 -3.32 6.43 -0.88
CA ILE A 51 -3.65 5.94 -2.23
C ILE A 51 -5.12 5.52 -2.30
N GLN A 52 -5.63 4.82 -1.28
CA GLN A 52 -7.03 4.42 -1.21
C GLN A 52 -7.95 5.64 -1.24
N SER A 53 -7.66 6.67 -0.44
CA SER A 53 -8.44 7.92 -0.43
C SER A 53 -8.46 8.59 -1.81
N ARG A 54 -7.32 8.61 -2.51
CA ARG A 54 -7.24 9.14 -3.88
C ARG A 54 -8.02 8.28 -4.88
N LEU A 55 -7.93 6.96 -4.75
CA LEU A 55 -8.67 6.03 -5.60
C LEU A 55 -10.18 6.22 -5.43
N ASP A 56 -10.67 6.35 -4.20
CA ASP A 56 -12.09 6.53 -3.91
C ASP A 56 -12.64 7.83 -4.51
N PHE A 57 -11.85 8.91 -4.49
CA PHE A 57 -12.18 10.14 -5.20
C PHE A 57 -12.25 9.93 -6.72
N VAL A 58 -11.24 9.28 -7.32
CA VAL A 58 -11.20 9.04 -8.77
C VAL A 58 -12.34 8.12 -9.23
N LYS A 59 -12.75 7.16 -8.39
CA LYS A 59 -13.92 6.31 -8.67
C LYS A 59 -15.22 7.10 -8.81
N GLN A 60 -15.36 8.24 -8.13
CA GLN A 60 -16.53 9.10 -8.27
C GLN A 60 -16.50 9.91 -9.58
N GLU A 61 -15.32 10.17 -10.14
CA GLU A 61 -15.14 10.97 -11.35
C GLU A 61 -15.12 10.15 -12.63
N GLU A 62 -14.56 8.93 -12.60
CA GLU A 62 -14.39 8.11 -13.80
C GLU A 62 -15.66 7.31 -14.13
N PRO A 63 -16.25 7.45 -15.35
CA PRO A 63 -17.49 6.77 -15.74
C PRO A 63 -17.46 5.26 -15.59
N GLN A 64 -16.28 4.65 -15.73
CA GLN A 64 -16.08 3.21 -15.62
C GLN A 64 -16.48 2.61 -14.26
N TYR A 65 -16.63 3.44 -13.21
CA TYR A 65 -17.04 3.03 -11.87
C TYR A 65 -18.49 3.41 -11.52
N ASN A 66 -19.17 4.22 -12.34
CA ASN A 66 -20.50 4.79 -12.08
C ASN A 66 -21.58 4.25 -13.04
N ASN A 67 -21.57 2.94 -13.32
CA ASN A 67 -22.64 2.29 -14.10
C ASN A 67 -23.93 2.13 -13.28
#